data_AF-A0A846E571-F1
#
_entry.id   AF-A0A846E571-F1
#
_cell.length_a   1.000
_cell.length_b   1.000
_cell.length_c   1.000
_cell.angle_alpha   90.00
_cell.angle_beta   90.00
_cell.angle_gamma   90.00
#
_symmetry.space_group_name_H-M   'P 1'
#
loop_
_entity.id
_entity.type
_entity.pdbx_description
1 polymer ?
#
loop_
_entity_poly.entity_id
_entity_poly.type
_entity_poly.pdbx_seq_one_letter_code
_entity_poly.pdbx_strand_id
1 'polypeptide(L)'
;MKLRFLCIFLSTLILSFQIFISPAISQTLTQCQKHQEVFAFNIPNYPIQHIGGAILNIKVTYRMTPEAILENNYPDILSIQKDIDQFFIGYANESDYWEIMNKKLVKMLLDKYPQMSSLRVKIDVMPTVEEPLYRSSIVSSTRPESCDLRL
;
A
#
# COMPACT_ATOMS: atom_id res chain seq x y z
N MET A 1 -80.67 -14.59 -41.60
CA MET A 1 -81.35 -14.94 -40.33
C MET A 1 -80.30 -15.54 -39.39
N LYS A 2 -80.01 -14.82 -38.29
CA LYS A 2 -79.20 -15.20 -37.10
C LYS A 2 -78.07 -16.23 -37.28
N LEU A 3 -76.82 -15.77 -37.16
CA LEU A 3 -75.75 -16.64 -36.65
C LEU A 3 -74.86 -15.86 -35.68
N ARG A 4 -74.94 -16.25 -34.41
CA ARG A 4 -74.12 -15.79 -33.30
C ARG A 4 -72.71 -16.35 -33.50
N PHE A 5 -71.67 -15.52 -33.36
CA PHE A 5 -70.33 -16.02 -33.08
C PHE A 5 -69.84 -15.47 -31.76
N LEU A 6 -69.65 -16.42 -30.86
CA LEU A 6 -69.15 -16.36 -29.51
C LEU A 6 -67.62 -16.22 -29.59
N CYS A 7 -67.07 -15.04 -29.31
CA CYS A 7 -65.62 -14.89 -29.16
C CYS A 7 -65.24 -15.26 -27.72
N ILE A 8 -64.72 -16.47 -27.55
CA ILE A 8 -64.13 -16.95 -26.31
C ILE A 8 -62.78 -16.25 -26.13
N PHE A 9 -62.61 -15.58 -24.99
CA PHE A 9 -61.38 -14.91 -24.57
C PHE A 9 -60.25 -15.94 -24.40
N LEU A 10 -59.16 -15.76 -25.16
CA LEU A 10 -57.92 -16.52 -24.99
C LEU A 10 -57.07 -15.81 -23.94
N SER A 11 -57.01 -16.37 -22.74
CA SER A 11 -56.19 -15.88 -21.62
C SER A 11 -54.71 -16.08 -21.92
N THR A 12 -53.97 -15.00 -22.20
CA THR A 12 -52.50 -15.01 -22.25
C THR A 12 -51.93 -14.71 -20.86
N LEU A 13 -51.36 -15.74 -20.23
CA LEU A 13 -50.56 -15.62 -19.01
C LEU A 13 -49.19 -15.03 -19.41
N ILE A 14 -49.00 -13.73 -19.23
CA ILE A 14 -47.70 -13.08 -19.42
C ILE A 14 -46.87 -13.31 -18.16
N LEU A 15 -45.95 -14.28 -18.19
CA LEU A 15 -44.89 -14.41 -17.20
C LEU A 15 -43.96 -13.19 -17.34
N SER A 16 -44.11 -12.20 -16.45
CA SER A 16 -43.16 -11.09 -16.37
C SER A 16 -41.88 -11.57 -15.70
N PHE A 17 -40.87 -11.85 -16.52
CA PHE A 17 -39.48 -11.99 -16.06
C PHE A 17 -39.01 -10.59 -15.60
N GLN A 18 -39.08 -10.34 -14.29
CA GLN A 18 -38.44 -9.18 -13.67
C GLN A 18 -36.93 -9.42 -13.67
N ILE A 19 -36.26 -9.03 -14.74
CA ILE A 19 -34.80 -8.94 -14.75
C ILE A 19 -34.44 -7.75 -13.86
N PHE A 20 -34.07 -8.02 -12.61
CA PHE A 20 -33.43 -7.05 -11.74
C PHE A 20 -32.02 -6.77 -12.29
N ILE A 21 -31.91 -5.84 -13.25
CA ILE A 21 -30.63 -5.24 -13.60
C ILE A 21 -30.30 -4.28 -12.46
N SER A 22 -29.48 -4.74 -11.52
CA SER A 22 -28.89 -3.83 -10.54
C SER A 22 -28.06 -2.79 -11.30
N PRO A 23 -28.23 -1.48 -11.05
CA PRO A 23 -27.37 -0.49 -11.67
C PRO A 23 -25.94 -0.75 -11.19
N ALA A 24 -25.03 -0.94 -12.14
CA ALA A 24 -23.60 -0.93 -11.84
C ALA A 24 -23.26 0.45 -11.26
N ILE A 25 -22.87 0.50 -9.99
CA ILE A 25 -22.40 1.71 -9.33
C ILE A 25 -21.11 2.12 -10.07
N SER A 26 -21.19 3.18 -10.87
CA SER A 26 -20.02 3.85 -11.43
C SER A 26 -19.25 4.48 -10.28
N GLN A 27 -18.21 3.79 -9.80
CA GLN A 27 -17.35 4.32 -8.76
C GLN A 27 -16.54 5.46 -9.35
N THR A 28 -16.89 6.70 -9.00
CA THR A 28 -16.02 7.85 -9.23
C THR A 28 -14.72 7.60 -8.47
N LEU A 29 -13.60 7.55 -9.18
CA LEU A 29 -12.28 7.43 -8.54
C LEU A 29 -12.17 8.53 -7.48
N THR A 30 -11.86 8.13 -6.25
CA THR A 30 -11.61 9.06 -5.14
C THR A 30 -10.52 10.04 -5.56
N GLN A 31 -10.51 11.25 -5.00
CA GLN A 31 -9.47 12.26 -5.27
C GLN A 31 -8.07 11.66 -5.17
N CYS A 32 -7.87 10.75 -4.21
CA CYS A 32 -6.64 10.03 -4.01
C CYS A 32 -6.23 9.14 -5.18
N GLN A 33 -7.16 8.54 -5.92
CA GLN A 33 -6.89 7.62 -7.02
C GLN A 33 -6.57 8.32 -8.35
N LYS A 34 -6.74 9.64 -8.44
CA LYS A 34 -6.36 10.41 -9.63
C LYS A 34 -4.88 10.80 -9.52
N HIS A 35 -4.08 10.44 -10.52
CA HIS A 35 -2.64 10.75 -10.62
C HIS A 35 -1.80 10.23 -9.44
N GLN A 36 -1.82 8.91 -9.22
CA GLN A 36 -0.91 8.26 -8.27
C GLN A 36 0.34 7.75 -8.97
N GLU A 37 1.49 8.05 -8.41
CA GLU A 37 2.73 7.33 -8.70
C GLU A 37 3.28 6.72 -7.43
N VAL A 38 3.36 5.40 -7.42
CA VAL A 38 3.80 4.59 -6.29
C VAL A 38 4.99 3.75 -6.74
N PHE A 39 6.07 3.83 -5.97
CA PHE A 39 7.30 3.11 -6.22
C PHE A 39 7.54 2.12 -5.09
N ALA A 40 8.11 0.97 -5.42
CA ALA A 40 8.49 -0.03 -4.44
C ALA A 40 9.82 -0.68 -4.82
N PHE A 41 10.64 -0.95 -3.81
CA PHE A 41 11.87 -1.72 -3.96
C PHE A 41 12.13 -2.56 -2.70
N ASN A 42 12.99 -3.57 -2.85
CA ASN A 42 13.39 -4.45 -1.77
C ASN A 42 14.90 -4.39 -1.56
N ILE A 43 15.33 -4.55 -0.31
CA ILE A 43 16.72 -4.81 0.08
C ILE A 43 16.71 -6.19 0.76
N PRO A 44 16.99 -7.27 0.01
CA PRO A 44 16.97 -8.61 0.55
C PRO A 44 18.25 -8.92 1.35
N ASN A 45 18.12 -9.80 2.35
CA ASN A 45 19.24 -10.37 3.09
C ASN A 45 20.22 -9.34 3.68
N TYR A 46 19.71 -8.24 4.22
CA TYR A 46 20.52 -7.18 4.84
C TYR A 46 21.04 -7.64 6.21
N PRO A 47 22.36 -7.83 6.40
CA PRO A 47 22.92 -8.19 7.69
C PRO A 47 22.99 -6.97 8.61
N ILE A 48 22.63 -7.13 9.88
CA ILE A 48 22.72 -6.08 10.89
C ILE A 48 23.23 -6.63 12.21
N GLN A 49 24.02 -5.84 12.93
CA GLN A 49 24.40 -6.12 14.32
C GLN A 49 23.45 -5.40 15.28
N HIS A 50 22.31 -6.01 15.56
CA HIS A 50 21.29 -5.52 16.50
C HIS A 50 20.68 -6.71 17.25
N ILE A 51 20.63 -6.67 18.58
CA ILE A 51 20.17 -7.80 19.44
C ILE A 51 20.80 -9.15 19.03
N GLY A 52 22.12 -9.29 19.18
CA GLY A 52 22.82 -10.54 18.83
C GLY A 52 23.06 -10.76 17.32
N GLY A 53 22.53 -9.87 16.47
CA GLY A 53 22.72 -9.92 15.03
C GLY A 53 21.53 -10.56 14.31
N ALA A 54 21.20 -10.05 13.13
CA ALA A 54 20.05 -10.50 12.36
C ALA A 54 20.27 -10.35 10.85
N ILE A 55 19.43 -11.05 10.08
CA ILE A 55 19.27 -10.83 8.64
C ILE A 55 17.88 -10.24 8.41
N LEU A 56 17.82 -9.10 7.73
CA LEU A 56 16.58 -8.39 7.43
C LEU A 56 16.21 -8.53 5.94
N ASN A 57 14.93 -8.69 5.65
CA ASN A 57 14.37 -8.38 4.34
C ASN A 57 13.55 -7.11 4.45
N ILE A 58 13.98 -6.06 3.75
CA ILE A 58 13.39 -4.72 3.87
C ILE A 58 12.63 -4.43 2.58
N LYS A 59 11.34 -4.12 2.70
CA LYS A 59 10.51 -3.63 1.59
C LYS A 59 10.12 -2.19 1.85
N VAL A 60 10.46 -1.32 0.91
CA VAL A 60 10.11 0.09 0.91
C VAL A 60 9.07 0.34 -0.15
N THR A 61 8.02 1.09 0.18
CA THR A 61 7.01 1.53 -0.78
C THR A 61 6.63 2.96 -0.47
N TYR A 62 6.68 3.85 -1.46
CA TYR A 62 6.34 5.25 -1.28
C TYR A 62 5.46 5.77 -2.41
N ARG A 63 4.60 6.72 -2.07
CA ARG A 63 3.81 7.50 -3.01
C ARG A 63 4.47 8.86 -3.19
N MET A 64 4.51 9.34 -4.43
CA MET A 64 5.00 10.68 -4.73
C MET A 64 3.99 11.76 -4.34
N THR A 65 4.47 12.98 -4.09
CA THR A 65 3.62 14.16 -4.03
C THR A 65 3.20 14.57 -5.45
N PRO A 66 2.00 15.16 -5.64
CA PRO A 66 1.59 15.69 -6.95
C PRO A 66 2.59 16.69 -7.53
N GLU A 67 3.17 17.54 -6.68
CA GLU A 67 4.16 18.55 -7.08
C GLU A 67 5.41 17.89 -7.67
N ALA A 68 5.93 16.85 -7.01
CA ALA A 68 7.11 16.15 -7.49
C ALA A 68 6.87 15.40 -8.81
N ILE A 69 5.65 14.89 -9.04
CA ILE A 69 5.24 14.31 -10.32
C ILE A 69 5.24 15.40 -11.41
N LEU A 70 4.60 16.54 -11.16
CA LEU A 70 4.52 17.65 -12.12
C LEU A 70 5.90 18.20 -12.50
N GLU A 71 6.82 18.26 -11.55
CA GLU A 71 8.18 18.76 -11.74
C GLU A 71 9.18 17.70 -12.25
N ASN A 72 8.75 16.44 -12.41
CA ASN A 72 9.62 15.28 -12.65
C ASN A 72 10.77 15.16 -11.61
N ASN A 73 10.52 15.55 -10.37
CA ASN A 73 11.47 15.55 -9.27
C ASN A 73 11.40 14.20 -8.52
N TYR A 74 11.98 13.16 -9.11
CA TYR A 74 11.98 11.82 -8.51
C TYR A 74 13.20 11.62 -7.60
N PRO A 75 13.02 11.08 -6.38
CA PRO A 75 14.16 10.70 -5.56
C PRO A 75 14.89 9.51 -6.19
N ASP A 76 16.21 9.55 -6.18
CA ASP A 76 17.04 8.45 -6.64
C ASP A 76 16.95 7.26 -5.67
N ILE A 77 16.58 6.09 -6.18
CA ILE A 77 16.43 4.86 -5.40
C ILE A 77 17.77 4.45 -4.74
N LEU A 78 18.90 4.66 -5.42
CA LEU A 78 20.21 4.31 -4.86
C LEU A 78 20.55 5.20 -3.67
N SER A 79 20.19 6.49 -3.73
CA SER A 79 20.32 7.42 -2.61
C SER A 79 19.46 7.01 -1.42
N ILE A 80 18.21 6.58 -1.64
CA ILE A 80 17.33 6.07 -0.57
C ILE A 80 17.96 4.81 0.08
N GLN A 81 18.45 3.88 -0.73
CA GLN A 81 19.11 2.66 -0.21
C GLN A 81 20.35 2.99 0.61
N LYS A 82 21.19 3.93 0.15
CA LYS A 82 22.36 4.39 0.89
C LYS A 82 21.99 5.00 2.25
N ASP A 83 20.91 5.77 2.31
CA ASP A 83 20.44 6.36 3.56
C ASP A 83 19.87 5.33 4.54
N ILE A 84 19.22 4.30 4.02
CA ILE A 84 18.77 3.15 4.83
C ILE A 84 19.99 2.43 5.42
N ASP A 85 21.03 2.19 4.62
CA ASP A 85 22.27 1.56 5.08
C ASP A 85 22.96 2.40 6.18
N GLN A 86 23.12 3.70 5.94
CA GLN A 86 23.69 4.62 6.91
C GLN A 86 22.88 4.70 8.22
N PHE A 87 21.54 4.61 8.12
CA PHE A 87 20.68 4.57 9.28
C PHE A 87 20.96 3.35 10.15
N PHE A 88 21.05 2.15 9.55
CA PHE A 88 21.31 0.92 10.31
C PHE A 88 22.73 0.87 10.87
N ILE A 89 23.74 1.26 10.09
CA ILE A 89 25.14 1.35 10.56
C ILE A 89 25.28 2.34 11.72
N GLY A 90 24.58 3.47 11.66
CA GLY A 90 24.60 4.52 12.68
C GLY A 90 23.66 4.29 13.86
N TYR A 91 22.91 3.18 13.89
CA TYR A 91 21.88 2.96 14.90
C TYR A 91 22.49 2.52 16.24
N ALA A 92 22.76 3.49 17.13
CA ALA A 92 23.51 3.26 18.36
C ALA A 92 22.79 2.43 19.46
N ASN A 93 21.48 2.19 19.34
CA ASN A 93 20.73 1.48 20.37
C ASN A 93 20.47 0.02 19.98
N GLU A 94 21.34 -0.88 20.41
CA GLU A 94 21.25 -2.31 20.11
C GLU A 94 20.11 -3.06 20.84
N SER A 95 19.34 -2.37 21.69
CA SER A 95 18.29 -2.98 22.53
C SER A 95 16.86 -2.56 22.17
N ASP A 96 16.69 -1.59 21.27
CA ASP A 96 15.37 -1.15 20.84
C ASP A 96 14.63 -2.29 20.10
N TYR A 97 13.32 -2.38 20.31
CA TYR A 97 12.49 -3.27 19.52
C TYR A 97 12.48 -2.88 18.03
N TRP A 98 12.33 -3.88 17.15
CA TRP A 98 12.33 -3.71 15.69
C TRP A 98 11.31 -2.67 15.22
N GLU A 99 10.16 -2.55 15.90
CA GLU A 99 9.14 -1.54 15.60
C GLU A 99 9.58 -0.11 15.89
N ILE A 100 10.38 0.10 16.94
CA ILE A 100 10.92 1.41 17.30
C ILE A 100 11.97 1.83 16.28
N MET A 101 12.87 0.93 15.92
CA MET A 101 13.87 1.16 14.88
C MET A 101 13.19 1.46 13.53
N ASN A 102 12.21 0.67 13.12
CA ASN A 102 11.46 0.90 11.87
C ASN A 102 10.72 2.25 11.88
N LYS A 103 10.12 2.63 13.01
CA LYS A 103 9.47 3.94 13.14
C LYS A 103 10.44 5.10 12.97
N LYS A 104 11.65 4.99 13.53
CA LYS A 104 12.71 5.99 13.36
C LYS A 104 13.20 6.04 11.91
N LEU A 105 13.33 4.88 11.25
CA LEU A 105 13.70 4.79 9.83
C LEU A 105 12.66 5.50 8.94
N VAL A 106 11.37 5.17 9.10
CA VAL A 106 10.28 5.81 8.34
C VAL A 106 10.26 7.31 8.55
N LYS A 107 10.43 7.76 9.81
CA LYS A 107 10.50 9.19 10.10
C LYS A 107 11.68 9.86 9.39
N MET A 108 12.88 9.29 9.48
CA MET A 108 14.07 9.83 8.83
C MET A 108 13.88 9.94 7.32
N LEU A 109 13.38 8.88 6.67
CA LEU A 109 13.15 8.86 5.22
C LEU A 109 12.11 9.90 4.80
N LEU A 110 10.98 10.01 5.51
CA LEU A 110 10.01 11.06 5.19
C LEU A 110 10.58 12.45 5.43
N ASP A 111 11.34 12.69 6.50
CA ASP A 111 11.93 14.01 6.75
C ASP A 111 12.94 14.38 5.65
N LYS A 112 13.71 13.41 5.14
CA LYS A 112 14.75 13.61 4.12
C LYS A 112 14.22 13.71 2.69
N TYR A 113 13.13 13.02 2.38
CA TYR A 113 12.56 12.94 1.03
C TYR A 113 11.19 13.64 0.97
N PRO A 114 11.15 14.98 0.80
CA PRO A 114 9.90 15.73 0.72
C PRO A 114 9.01 15.34 -0.47
N GLN A 115 9.59 14.73 -1.50
CA GLN A 115 8.89 14.21 -2.67
C GLN A 115 7.95 13.04 -2.35
N MET A 116 8.09 12.42 -1.17
CA MET A 116 7.22 11.34 -0.72
C MET A 116 6.04 11.90 0.07
N SER A 117 4.82 11.64 -0.41
CA SER A 117 3.57 11.98 0.27
C SER A 117 3.17 10.93 1.31
N SER A 118 3.53 9.67 1.05
CA SER A 118 3.34 8.53 1.96
C SER A 118 4.47 7.53 1.82
N LEU A 119 4.82 6.86 2.91
CA LEU A 119 5.87 5.86 2.98
C LEU A 119 5.41 4.67 3.82
N ARG A 120 5.73 3.47 3.36
CA ARG A 120 5.56 2.20 4.08
C ARG A 120 6.87 1.42 4.03
N VAL A 121 7.36 1.03 5.20
CA VAL A 121 8.53 0.16 5.34
C VAL A 121 8.14 -1.08 6.11
N LYS A 122 8.35 -2.24 5.48
CA LYS A 122 8.26 -3.56 6.10
C LYS A 122 9.67 -4.10 6.33
N ILE A 123 9.96 -4.49 7.56
CA ILE A 123 11.18 -5.18 7.95
C ILE A 123 10.77 -6.57 8.40
N ASP A 124 11.22 -7.59 7.68
CA ASP A 124 11.12 -8.98 8.09
C ASP A 124 12.45 -9.42 8.68
N VAL A 125 12.44 -9.85 9.94
CA VAL A 125 13.60 -10.30 10.69
C VAL A 125 13.65 -11.82 10.61
N MET A 126 14.70 -12.35 9.99
CA MET A 126 14.87 -13.79 9.86
C MET A 126 15.21 -14.43 11.21
N PRO A 127 14.70 -15.64 11.50
CA PRO A 127 15.11 -16.42 12.66
C PRO A 127 16.63 -16.62 12.76
N THR A 128 17.16 -16.58 13.98
CA THR A 128 18.53 -16.98 14.31
C THR A 128 18.52 -18.11 15.34
N VAL A 129 19.69 -18.61 15.72
CA VAL A 129 19.80 -19.62 16.80
C VAL A 129 19.36 -19.04 18.14
N GLU A 130 19.70 -17.78 18.41
CA GLU A 130 19.34 -17.07 19.65
C GLU A 130 17.88 -16.60 19.64
N GLU A 131 17.36 -16.22 18.47
CA GLU A 131 16.01 -15.72 18.26
C GLU A 131 15.30 -16.54 17.17
N PRO A 132 14.74 -17.72 17.49
CA PRO A 132 14.29 -18.71 16.50
C PRO A 132 12.95 -18.39 15.85
N LEU A 133 12.33 -17.28 16.22
CA LEU A 133 11.02 -16.89 15.72
C LEU A 133 11.15 -15.78 14.68
N TYR A 134 10.42 -15.96 13.58
CA TYR A 134 10.26 -14.93 12.57
C TYR A 134 9.53 -13.73 13.18
N ARG A 135 10.04 -12.52 12.93
CA ARG A 135 9.40 -11.27 13.33
C ARG A 135 9.20 -10.37 12.13
N SER A 136 8.17 -9.53 12.18
CA SER A 136 7.92 -8.54 11.14
C SER A 136 7.46 -7.23 11.77
N SER A 137 8.02 -6.12 11.31
CA SER A 137 7.56 -4.78 11.63
C SER A 137 7.11 -4.09 10.36
N ILE A 138 5.91 -3.51 10.39
CA ILE A 138 5.38 -2.72 9.28
C ILE A 138 5.03 -1.35 9.84
N VAL A 139 5.65 -0.31 9.28
CA VAL A 139 5.33 1.07 9.63
C VAL A 139 4.91 1.79 8.36
N SER A 140 3.75 2.45 8.42
CA SER A 140 3.26 3.35 7.39
C SER A 140 3.11 4.75 7.98
N SER A 141 3.45 5.77 7.20
CA SER A 141 3.23 7.17 7.55
C SER A 141 2.86 7.97 6.32
N THR A 142 1.93 8.89 6.50
CA THR A 142 1.36 9.75 5.46
C THR A 142 1.45 11.18 5.93
N ARG A 143 1.88 12.09 5.05
CA ARG A 143 1.85 13.52 5.37
C ARG A 143 0.41 14.00 5.56
N PRO A 144 0.18 15.05 6.37
CA PRO A 144 -1.14 15.67 6.45
C PRO A 144 -1.70 15.97 5.06
N GLU A 145 -3.02 15.79 4.90
CA GLU A 145 -3.76 16.08 3.66
C GLU A 145 -3.34 15.25 2.44
N SER A 146 -2.38 14.35 2.59
CA SER A 146 -1.97 13.40 1.56
C SER A 146 -2.76 12.09 1.65
N CYS A 147 -2.76 11.37 0.55
CA CYS A 147 -3.46 10.11 0.44
C CYS A 147 -2.59 8.94 0.92
N ASP A 148 -3.18 8.03 1.68
CA ASP A 148 -2.54 6.85 2.25
C ASP A 148 -2.09 5.81 1.21
N LEU A 149 -1.03 5.08 1.53
CA LEU A 149 -0.64 3.88 0.81
C LEU A 149 -1.62 2.74 1.15
N ARG A 150 -2.67 2.60 0.35
CA ARG A 150 -3.52 1.39 0.33
C ARG A 150 -2.84 0.36 -0.56
N LEU A 151 -2.21 -0.64 0.06
CA LEU A 151 -1.59 -1.78 -0.60
C LEU A 151 -2.24 -3.06 -0.09
#